data_AF-A0AAD4TFE7-F1
#
_entry.id   AF-A0AAD4TFE7-F1
#
_cell.length_a   1.000
_cell.length_b   1.000
_cell.length_c   1.000
_cell.angle_alpha   90.00
_cell.angle_beta   90.00
_cell.angle_gamma   90.00
#
_symmetry.space_group_name_H-M   'P 1'
#
loop_
_entity.id
_entity.type
_entity.pdbx_description
1 polymer ?
#
loop_
_entity_poly.entity_id
_entity_poly.type
_entity_poly.pdbx_seq_one_letter_code
_entity_poly.pdbx_strand_id
1 'polypeptide(L)'
;MQSGEALSCGNGETNTCAVMSRNTCEDCRKELQTNCGLQRKVVSHLECNHWDHKHIKETVCEGCCGVPQPCPLQPPAAMKKCAATDTDRSFSIENSPLDCNRCRDDCNTRCGVIPAKVGDQICVSIGSGKLHCTCCCREDSALIAQSPTPENICKSEEIYVAFQLSDPQGCGSCAGDCTSKCSGLGGSMKSQECTTKSSSSRCKCCCETPSPSLEAITSDSYSSTSEVR
;
A
#
# COMPACT_ATOMS: atom_id res chain seq x y z
N MET A 1 -22.77 40.55 0.17
CA MET A 1 -21.37 40.10 0.20
C MET A 1 -21.30 39.02 1.27
N GLN A 2 -21.25 37.75 0.88
CA GLN A 2 -20.96 36.66 1.82
C GLN A 2 -19.44 36.60 1.95
N SER A 3 -18.90 37.02 3.09
CA SER A 3 -17.52 36.70 3.45
C SER A 3 -17.47 35.19 3.68
N GLY A 4 -16.86 34.45 2.74
CA GLY A 4 -16.41 33.09 3.02
C GLY A 4 -15.46 33.13 4.21
N GLU A 5 -15.51 32.10 5.07
CA GLU A 5 -14.52 31.94 6.12
C GLU A 5 -13.14 31.86 5.47
N ALA A 6 -12.21 32.69 5.94
CA ALA A 6 -10.86 32.74 5.39
C ALA A 6 -10.15 31.39 5.60
N LEU A 7 -9.48 30.91 4.56
CA LEU A 7 -8.73 29.66 4.59
C LEU A 7 -7.69 29.68 5.74
N SER A 8 -7.90 28.86 6.77
CA SER A 8 -6.95 28.74 7.89
C SER A 8 -5.93 27.65 7.61
N CYS A 9 -4.68 28.04 7.33
CA CYS A 9 -3.58 27.10 7.15
C CYS A 9 -3.09 26.53 8.50
N GLY A 10 -2.50 25.33 8.47
CA GLY A 10 -1.95 24.65 9.64
C GLY A 10 -0.69 25.33 10.20
N ASN A 11 -0.30 24.96 11.43
CA ASN A 11 0.92 25.48 12.07
C ASN A 11 2.17 25.20 11.21
N GLY A 12 2.87 26.26 10.81
CA GLY A 12 4.08 26.19 9.98
C GLY A 12 3.83 26.20 8.46
N GLU A 13 2.57 26.23 8.04
CA GLU A 13 2.20 26.47 6.65
C GLU A 13 2.18 27.97 6.33
N THR A 14 2.21 28.31 5.04
CA THR A 14 2.13 29.69 4.59
C THR A 14 0.95 29.84 3.64
N ASN A 15 0.02 30.73 3.98
CA ASN A 15 -1.10 31.08 3.10
C ASN A 15 -0.57 31.83 1.87
N THR A 16 -1.09 31.49 0.70
CA THR A 16 -0.83 32.18 -0.55
C THR A 16 -2.13 32.32 -1.33
N CYS A 17 -2.37 33.51 -1.88
CA CYS A 17 -3.55 33.81 -2.69
C CYS A 17 -3.10 34.23 -4.08
N ALA A 18 -3.72 33.66 -5.10
CA ALA A 18 -3.59 34.07 -6.49
C ALA A 18 -4.96 34.48 -7.02
N VAL A 19 -5.05 35.71 -7.52
CA VAL A 19 -6.27 36.23 -8.15
C VAL A 19 -6.06 36.24 -9.65
N MET A 20 -6.89 35.50 -10.39
CA MET A 20 -6.77 35.39 -11.85
C MET A 20 -8.06 35.84 -12.55
N SER A 21 -7.94 36.76 -13.50
CA SER A 21 -9.10 37.38 -14.16
C SER A 21 -9.65 36.60 -15.37
N ARG A 22 -9.23 35.35 -15.62
CA ARG A 22 -9.63 34.63 -16.85
C ARG A 22 -9.43 33.10 -16.88
N ASN A 23 -9.13 32.48 -15.75
CA ASN A 23 -8.57 31.12 -15.75
C ASN A 23 -9.41 30.12 -14.96
N THR A 24 -9.22 28.84 -15.27
CA THR A 24 -9.91 27.72 -14.61
C THR A 24 -9.25 27.38 -13.27
N CYS A 25 -9.94 26.62 -12.42
CA CYS A 25 -9.33 26.11 -11.19
C CYS A 25 -8.09 25.23 -11.43
N GLU A 26 -7.94 24.63 -12.62
CA GLU A 26 -6.73 23.88 -12.98
C GLU A 26 -5.51 24.79 -13.11
N ASP A 27 -5.68 25.96 -13.70
CA ASP A 27 -4.62 26.95 -13.86
C ASP A 27 -4.19 27.49 -12.50
N CYS A 28 -5.17 27.74 -11.62
CA CYS A 28 -4.91 28.10 -10.23
C CYS A 28 -4.08 27.07 -9.48
N ARG A 29 -4.35 25.78 -9.69
CA ARG A 29 -3.55 24.73 -9.07
C ARG A 29 -2.11 24.75 -9.55
N LYS A 30 -1.89 24.95 -10.85
CA LYS A 30 -0.52 25.06 -11.42
C LYS A 30 0.21 26.28 -10.88
N GLU A 31 -0.49 27.40 -10.72
CA GLU A 31 0.11 28.62 -10.19
C GLU A 31 0.44 28.49 -8.69
N LEU A 32 -0.47 27.94 -7.88
CA LEU A 32 -0.19 27.66 -6.47
C LEU A 32 0.96 26.65 -6.31
N GLN A 33 1.02 25.62 -7.17
CA GLN A 33 2.16 24.69 -7.21
C GLN A 33 3.47 25.40 -7.57
N THR A 34 3.42 26.34 -8.51
CA THR A 34 4.59 27.14 -8.89
C THR A 34 5.02 28.02 -7.71
N ASN A 35 4.08 28.73 -7.08
CA ASN A 35 4.33 29.64 -5.95
C ASN A 35 4.86 28.90 -4.72
N CYS A 36 4.26 27.77 -4.33
CA CYS A 36 4.79 26.94 -3.25
C CYS A 36 6.13 26.30 -3.64
N GLY A 37 6.29 25.86 -4.90
CA GLY A 37 7.52 25.29 -5.42
C GLY A 37 8.71 26.24 -5.36
N LEU A 38 8.50 27.54 -5.61
CA LEU A 38 9.52 28.59 -5.41
C LEU A 38 10.00 28.66 -3.95
N GLN A 39 9.14 28.29 -3.00
CA GLN A 39 9.48 28.21 -1.57
C GLN A 39 10.01 26.83 -1.15
N ARG A 40 10.21 25.90 -2.09
CA ARG A 40 10.52 24.48 -1.82
C ARG A 40 9.48 23.80 -0.94
N LYS A 41 8.22 24.21 -1.11
CA LYS A 41 7.06 23.70 -0.39
C LYS A 41 6.09 23.08 -1.39
N VAL A 42 5.30 22.13 -0.93
CA VAL A 42 4.19 21.57 -1.71
C VAL A 42 2.90 22.27 -1.31
N VAL A 43 1.95 22.41 -2.23
CA VAL A 43 0.60 22.87 -1.88
C VAL A 43 -0.04 21.80 -1.00
N SER A 44 -0.33 22.13 0.25
CA SER A 44 -0.98 21.23 1.21
C SER A 44 -2.50 21.37 1.19
N HIS A 45 -3.00 22.56 0.89
CA HIS A 45 -4.42 22.85 0.75
C HIS A 45 -4.67 23.83 -0.40
N LEU A 46 -5.79 23.68 -1.10
CA LEU A 46 -6.19 24.56 -2.18
C LEU A 46 -7.72 24.70 -2.17
N GLU A 47 -8.18 25.93 -2.13
CA GLU A 47 -9.56 26.32 -2.35
C GLU A 47 -9.61 27.20 -3.60
N CYS A 48 -10.46 26.81 -4.54
CA CYS A 48 -10.69 27.59 -5.76
C CYS A 48 -12.12 28.08 -5.75
N ASN A 49 -12.27 29.39 -5.62
CA ASN A 49 -13.56 30.05 -5.69
C ASN A 49 -13.71 30.70 -7.07
N HIS A 50 -14.77 30.31 -7.78
CA HIS A 50 -15.09 30.83 -9.10
C HIS A 50 -16.43 31.56 -9.04
N TRP A 51 -16.43 32.85 -9.36
CA TRP A 51 -17.63 33.67 -9.40
C TRP A 51 -17.93 34.08 -10.84
N ASP A 52 -19.14 33.75 -11.30
CA ASP A 52 -19.67 34.19 -12.60
C ASP A 52 -20.72 35.29 -12.37
N HIS A 53 -20.25 36.54 -12.28
CA HIS A 53 -21.11 37.70 -12.09
C HIS A 53 -21.29 38.44 -13.40
N LYS A 54 -22.34 38.12 -14.17
CA LYS A 54 -22.94 38.76 -15.37
C LYS A 54 -22.00 39.36 -16.46
N HIS A 55 -20.86 39.97 -16.13
CA HIS A 55 -19.83 40.50 -17.01
C HIS A 55 -18.39 40.30 -16.48
N ILE A 56 -18.19 39.74 -15.29
CA ILE A 56 -16.88 39.51 -14.68
C ILE A 56 -16.79 38.05 -14.24
N LYS A 57 -15.83 37.33 -14.85
CA LYS A 57 -15.44 35.99 -14.43
C LYS A 57 -14.17 36.14 -13.61
N GLU A 58 -14.31 35.98 -12.30
CA GLU A 58 -13.19 36.01 -11.38
C GLU A 58 -12.99 34.63 -10.78
N THR A 59 -11.74 34.21 -10.77
CA THR A 59 -11.30 33.01 -10.06
C THR A 59 -10.28 33.46 -9.03
N VAL A 60 -10.59 33.29 -7.75
CA VAL A 60 -9.64 33.51 -6.65
C VAL A 60 -9.28 32.17 -6.09
N CYS A 61 -7.98 31.98 -5.94
CA CYS A 61 -7.41 30.73 -5.51
C CYS A 61 -6.60 30.98 -4.26
N GLU A 62 -7.04 30.39 -3.17
CA GLU A 62 -6.37 30.44 -1.88
C GLU A 62 -5.76 29.07 -1.62
N GLY A 63 -4.54 29.04 -1.11
CA GLY A 63 -3.88 27.79 -0.83
C GLY A 63 -2.87 27.91 0.29
N CYS A 64 -2.58 26.76 0.89
CA CYS A 64 -1.55 26.64 1.91
C CYS A 64 -0.34 25.96 1.27
N CYS A 65 0.84 26.56 1.44
CA CYS A 65 2.11 25.90 1.18
C CYS A 65 2.56 25.17 2.45
N GLY A 66 2.72 23.85 2.38
CA GLY A 66 3.15 23.01 3.49
C GLY A 66 4.55 23.34 4.02
N VAL A 67 4.94 22.77 5.15
CA VAL A 67 6.29 22.91 5.72
C VAL A 67 7.32 22.25 4.77
N PRO A 68 8.56 22.77 4.64
CA PRO A 68 9.55 22.18 3.73
C PRO A 68 9.82 20.74 4.13
N GLN A 69 9.40 19.78 3.29
CA GLN A 69 9.77 18.39 3.49
C GLN A 69 11.27 18.22 3.20
N PRO A 70 12.02 17.48 4.03
CA PRO A 70 13.32 16.97 3.62
C PRO A 70 13.12 16.07 2.38
N CYS A 71 13.69 16.49 1.25
CA CYS A 71 13.72 15.83 -0.06
C CYS A 71 13.90 14.29 -0.01
N PRO A 72 13.32 13.52 -0.96
CA PRO A 72 13.67 13.63 -2.39
C PRO A 72 12.52 13.89 -3.38
N LEU A 73 12.90 14.64 -4.43
CA LEU A 73 12.15 15.06 -5.61
C LEU A 73 11.83 13.93 -6.60
N GLN A 74 10.60 13.90 -7.15
CA GLN A 74 10.36 13.57 -8.57
C GLN A 74 9.12 14.34 -9.13
N PRO A 75 9.22 15.04 -10.28
CA PRO A 75 8.12 15.76 -10.97
C PRO A 75 7.08 14.83 -11.65
N PRO A 76 5.97 15.38 -12.22
CA PRO A 76 4.69 14.69 -12.37
C PRO A 76 4.66 13.77 -13.60
N ALA A 77 5.07 12.51 -13.40
CA ALA A 77 4.77 11.44 -14.33
C ALA A 77 3.33 10.96 -14.08
N ALA A 78 2.46 11.11 -15.09
CA ALA A 78 1.18 10.42 -15.31
C ALA A 78 0.46 9.91 -14.05
N MET A 79 -0.61 10.60 -13.63
CA MET A 79 -1.67 10.15 -12.70
C MET A 79 -1.29 8.83 -11.99
N LYS A 80 -0.38 8.94 -11.00
CA LYS A 80 0.39 7.79 -10.52
C LYS A 80 -0.57 6.74 -10.00
N LYS A 81 -0.32 5.50 -10.44
CA LYS A 81 -0.79 4.28 -9.78
C LYS A 81 -0.48 4.39 -8.28
N CYS A 82 -1.30 3.72 -7.47
CA CYS A 82 -1.04 3.52 -6.06
C CYS A 82 0.41 3.10 -5.77
N ALA A 83 0.89 3.33 -4.54
CA ALA A 83 2.20 2.85 -4.12
C ALA A 83 2.34 1.36 -4.49
N ALA A 84 3.57 0.88 -4.77
CA ALA A 84 3.78 -0.51 -5.22
C ALA A 84 3.26 -1.57 -4.22
N THR A 85 3.08 -1.18 -2.95
CA THR A 85 2.54 -1.99 -1.86
C THR A 85 1.02 -1.91 -1.71
N ASP A 86 0.38 -0.96 -2.39
CA ASP A 86 -1.04 -0.70 -2.28
C ASP A 86 -1.78 -1.33 -3.47
N THR A 87 -3.00 -1.82 -3.21
CA THR A 87 -3.86 -2.37 -4.26
C THR A 87 -4.70 -1.26 -4.89
N ASP A 88 -4.57 -1.06 -6.20
CA ASP A 88 -5.40 -0.11 -6.96
C ASP A 88 -6.83 -0.65 -7.16
N ARG A 89 -7.81 0.18 -6.80
CA ARG A 89 -9.23 -0.04 -7.07
C ARG A 89 -9.83 1.21 -7.69
N SER A 90 -10.01 1.20 -9.01
CA SER A 90 -10.63 2.31 -9.73
C SER A 90 -12.07 1.99 -10.16
N PHE A 91 -12.98 2.96 -10.06
CA PHE A 91 -14.37 2.85 -10.49
C PHE A 91 -14.94 4.21 -10.90
N SER A 92 -16.09 4.21 -11.58
CA SER A 92 -16.78 5.45 -11.96
C SER A 92 -18.19 5.50 -11.39
N ILE A 93 -18.63 6.68 -10.98
CA ILE A 93 -19.98 6.95 -10.48
C ILE A 93 -20.69 7.82 -11.54
N GLU A 94 -21.78 7.32 -12.10
CA GLU A 94 -22.59 8.03 -13.09
C GLU A 94 -23.70 8.84 -12.43
N ASN A 95 -24.15 9.91 -13.12
CA ASN A 95 -25.22 10.80 -12.66
C ASN A 95 -25.01 11.32 -11.24
N SER A 96 -23.75 11.54 -10.87
CA SER A 96 -23.41 12.01 -9.55
C SER A 96 -23.33 13.53 -9.56
N PRO A 97 -23.85 14.21 -8.52
CA PRO A 97 -23.33 15.52 -8.15
C PRO A 97 -21.80 15.41 -8.09
N LEU A 98 -21.09 16.49 -8.42
CA LEU A 98 -19.61 16.58 -8.37
C LEU A 98 -19.11 16.57 -6.91
N ASP A 99 -19.54 15.55 -6.16
CA ASP A 99 -19.32 15.36 -4.75
C ASP A 99 -18.39 14.17 -4.53
N CYS A 100 -17.12 14.49 -4.26
CA CYS A 100 -16.09 13.50 -4.00
C CYS A 100 -16.27 12.75 -2.67
N ASN A 101 -17.23 13.13 -1.81
CA ASN A 101 -17.56 12.33 -0.62
C ASN A 101 -18.09 10.94 -1.02
N ARG A 102 -18.75 10.80 -2.18
CA ARG A 102 -19.18 9.50 -2.68
C ARG A 102 -18.01 8.58 -3.03
N CYS A 103 -16.93 9.13 -3.60
CA CYS A 103 -15.71 8.36 -3.83
C CYS A 103 -15.14 7.82 -2.51
N ARG A 104 -15.18 8.62 -1.43
CA ARG A 104 -14.68 8.20 -0.12
C ARG A 104 -15.45 7.00 0.43
N ASP A 105 -16.78 7.07 0.42
CA ASP A 105 -17.62 6.04 1.01
C ASP A 105 -17.53 4.73 0.21
N ASP A 106 -17.52 4.82 -1.11
CA ASP A 106 -17.35 3.67 -2.00
C ASP A 106 -15.92 3.10 -1.92
N CYS A 107 -14.89 3.93 -1.76
CA CYS A 107 -13.52 3.48 -1.53
C CYS A 107 -13.39 2.70 -0.22
N ASN A 108 -13.98 3.20 0.87
CA ASN A 108 -13.99 2.49 2.15
C ASN A 108 -14.67 1.13 2.03
N THR A 109 -15.81 1.09 1.34
CA THR A 109 -16.55 -0.15 1.10
C THR A 109 -15.71 -1.14 0.28
N ARG A 110 -15.08 -0.70 -0.82
CA ARG A 110 -14.29 -1.56 -1.72
C ARG A 110 -12.99 -2.03 -1.10
N CYS A 111 -12.29 -1.17 -0.37
CA CYS A 111 -11.08 -1.57 0.34
C CYS A 111 -11.40 -2.48 1.53
N GLY A 112 -12.56 -2.31 2.20
CA GLY A 112 -13.00 -3.17 3.30
C GLY A 112 -13.37 -4.61 2.90
N VAL A 113 -13.52 -4.91 1.61
CA VAL A 113 -13.71 -6.30 1.11
C VAL A 113 -12.43 -7.14 1.28
N ILE A 114 -11.27 -6.47 1.30
CA ILE A 114 -9.98 -7.07 1.64
C ILE A 114 -9.57 -6.59 3.03
N PRO A 115 -8.62 -7.25 3.73
CA PRO A 115 -8.09 -6.76 5.00
C PRO A 115 -7.19 -5.52 4.81
N ALA A 116 -7.73 -4.48 4.17
CA ALA A 116 -7.06 -3.26 3.82
C ALA A 116 -7.92 -2.05 4.21
N LYS A 117 -7.25 -0.91 4.38
CA LYS A 117 -7.87 0.39 4.56
C LYS A 117 -7.55 1.27 3.36
N VAL A 118 -8.33 2.31 3.13
CA VAL A 118 -8.02 3.32 2.13
C VAL A 118 -6.77 4.07 2.61
N GLY A 119 -5.64 3.87 1.92
CA GLY A 119 -4.39 4.57 2.18
C GLY A 119 -4.35 5.93 1.49
N ASP A 120 -4.80 5.98 0.24
CA ASP A 120 -4.96 7.20 -0.55
C ASP A 120 -6.20 7.08 -1.44
N GLN A 121 -6.77 8.23 -1.83
CA GLN A 121 -7.86 8.27 -2.81
C GLN A 121 -7.71 9.45 -3.76
N ILE A 122 -8.15 9.25 -5.00
CA ILE A 122 -8.19 10.26 -6.05
C ILE A 122 -9.62 10.33 -6.58
N CYS A 123 -10.15 11.53 -6.69
CA CYS A 123 -11.46 11.82 -7.28
C CYS A 123 -11.26 12.78 -8.46
N VAL A 124 -11.68 12.36 -9.66
CA VAL A 124 -11.57 13.16 -10.89
C VAL A 124 -12.94 13.26 -11.54
N SER A 125 -13.37 14.46 -11.89
CA SER A 125 -14.55 14.66 -12.73
C SER A 125 -14.19 14.39 -14.19
N ILE A 126 -14.87 13.44 -14.83
CA ILE A 126 -14.70 13.13 -16.26
C ILE A 126 -15.98 13.55 -16.99
N GLY A 127 -16.15 14.86 -17.17
CA GLY A 127 -17.28 15.42 -17.92
C GLY A 127 -18.63 15.37 -17.19
N SER A 128 -19.71 15.43 -17.96
CA SER A 128 -21.13 15.65 -17.59
C SER A 128 -21.65 14.79 -16.41
N GLY A 129 -21.29 15.15 -15.18
CA GLY A 129 -21.78 14.51 -13.95
C GLY A 129 -21.21 13.13 -13.67
N LYS A 130 -20.02 12.81 -14.20
CA LYS A 130 -19.34 11.53 -13.95
C LYS A 130 -18.10 11.72 -13.08
N LEU A 131 -18.03 10.98 -11.99
CA LEU A 131 -16.84 10.93 -11.13
C LEU A 131 -16.06 9.65 -11.41
N HIS A 132 -14.75 9.76 -11.49
CA HIS A 132 -13.82 8.65 -11.50
C HIS A 132 -13.05 8.64 -10.19
N CYS A 133 -13.18 7.54 -9.47
CA CYS A 133 -12.59 7.35 -8.16
C CYS A 133 -11.51 6.28 -8.27
N THR A 134 -10.31 6.58 -7.78
CA THR A 134 -9.23 5.60 -7.61
C THR A 134 -8.92 5.50 -6.13
N CYS A 135 -8.96 4.29 -5.59
CA CYS A 135 -8.61 4.00 -4.20
C CYS A 135 -7.32 3.19 -4.16
N CYS A 136 -6.41 3.58 -3.29
CA CYS A 136 -5.22 2.82 -2.96
C CYS A 136 -5.48 2.07 -1.66
N CYS A 137 -5.88 0.82 -1.77
CA CYS A 137 -6.16 -0.03 -0.62
C CYS A 137 -4.84 -0.54 -0.05
N ARG A 138 -4.44 0.00 1.10
CA ARG A 138 -3.25 -0.41 1.83
C ARG A 138 -3.63 -1.51 2.81
N GLU A 139 -2.99 -2.66 2.70
CA GLU A 139 -3.17 -3.73 3.67
C GLU A 139 -2.94 -3.19 5.08
N ASP A 140 -3.88 -3.48 5.97
CA ASP A 140 -3.81 -2.97 7.32
C ASP A 140 -2.73 -3.76 8.05
N SER A 141 -1.50 -3.22 8.09
CA SER A 141 -0.38 -3.87 8.78
C SER A 141 -0.69 -4.08 10.26
N ALA A 142 -1.65 -3.35 10.84
CA ALA A 142 -2.17 -3.60 12.18
C ALA A 142 -3.05 -4.85 12.27
N LEU A 143 -3.75 -5.25 11.20
CA LEU A 143 -4.44 -6.56 11.11
C LEU A 143 -3.48 -7.69 10.76
N ILE A 144 -2.35 -7.40 10.11
CA ILE A 144 -1.24 -8.36 9.93
C ILE A 144 -0.52 -8.57 11.28
N ALA A 145 -0.36 -7.52 12.08
CA ALA A 145 0.18 -7.57 13.45
C ALA A 145 -0.84 -8.08 14.50
N GLN A 146 -2.14 -8.02 14.21
CA GLN A 146 -3.23 -8.64 14.98
C GLN A 146 -3.73 -9.94 14.34
N SER A 147 -2.97 -10.54 13.43
CA SER A 147 -2.96 -12.01 13.43
C SER A 147 -2.49 -12.39 14.84
N PRO A 148 -3.17 -13.34 15.53
CA PRO A 148 -2.67 -13.78 16.82
C PRO A 148 -1.20 -14.08 16.60
N THR A 149 -0.32 -13.50 17.44
CA THR A 149 1.09 -13.89 17.54
C THR A 149 1.14 -15.31 17.07
N PRO A 150 1.79 -15.65 15.92
CA PRO A 150 1.74 -17.01 15.42
C PRO A 150 1.99 -17.86 16.65
N GLU A 151 1.02 -18.69 17.02
CA GLU A 151 1.21 -19.66 18.09
C GLU A 151 2.36 -20.48 17.56
N ASN A 152 3.55 -20.00 17.86
CA ASN A 152 4.78 -20.53 17.37
C ASN A 152 4.94 -21.69 18.32
N ILE A 153 4.30 -22.78 17.92
CA ILE A 153 4.42 -24.09 18.55
C ILE A 153 5.87 -24.55 18.55
N CYS A 154 6.73 -23.87 17.78
CA CYS A 154 8.14 -24.13 17.70
C CYS A 154 8.89 -23.45 18.84
N LYS A 155 9.93 -24.13 19.30
CA LYS A 155 10.86 -23.59 20.28
C LYS A 155 11.67 -22.45 19.65
N SER A 156 12.23 -21.59 20.49
CA SER A 156 13.30 -20.69 20.04
C SER A 156 14.40 -21.53 19.39
N GLU A 157 14.90 -21.09 18.23
CA GLU A 157 15.88 -21.81 17.36
C GLU A 157 15.30 -22.80 16.34
N GLU A 158 13.98 -22.99 16.30
CA GLU A 158 13.31 -23.77 15.25
C GLU A 158 12.72 -22.85 14.17
N ILE A 159 12.70 -23.33 12.92
CA ILE A 159 12.13 -22.63 11.77
C ILE A 159 10.64 -23.01 11.66
N TYR A 160 9.76 -22.04 11.82
CA TYR A 160 8.32 -22.22 11.68
C TYR A 160 7.88 -22.17 10.22
N VAL A 161 7.14 -23.19 9.78
CA VAL A 161 6.55 -23.28 8.44
C VAL A 161 5.06 -23.56 8.57
N ALA A 162 4.20 -22.83 7.83
CA ALA A 162 2.77 -23.11 7.81
C ALA A 162 2.18 -23.02 6.41
N PHE A 163 1.24 -23.91 6.08
CA PHE A 163 0.58 -23.96 4.78
C PHE A 163 -0.84 -24.52 4.90
N GLN A 164 -1.68 -24.19 3.93
CA GLN A 164 -3.05 -24.71 3.84
C GLN A 164 -3.08 -25.92 2.92
N LEU A 165 -3.83 -26.93 3.33
CA LEU A 165 -4.19 -28.09 2.53
C LEU A 165 -5.58 -27.85 1.94
N SER A 166 -5.65 -28.00 0.61
CA SER A 166 -6.92 -28.03 -0.13
C SER A 166 -7.56 -29.42 -0.12
N ASP A 167 -6.96 -30.39 0.57
CA ASP A 167 -7.38 -31.80 0.54
C ASP A 167 -8.66 -32.02 1.36
N PRO A 168 -9.71 -32.65 0.79
CA PRO A 168 -10.89 -33.07 1.55
C PRO A 168 -10.59 -34.08 2.68
N GLN A 169 -9.45 -34.79 2.64
CA GLN A 169 -9.02 -35.74 3.68
C GLN A 169 -8.41 -35.06 4.93
N GLY A 170 -8.24 -33.73 4.90
CA GLY A 170 -7.82 -32.96 6.07
C GLY A 170 -6.34 -33.14 6.44
N CYS A 171 -6.05 -33.34 7.72
CA CYS A 171 -4.69 -33.32 8.29
C CYS A 171 -3.78 -34.52 7.93
N GLY A 172 -4.27 -35.47 7.13
CA GLY A 172 -3.57 -36.73 6.85
C GLY A 172 -2.22 -36.55 6.14
N SER A 173 -2.07 -35.52 5.29
CA SER A 173 -0.84 -35.27 4.55
C SER A 173 0.17 -34.38 5.28
N CYS A 174 -0.22 -33.72 6.39
CA CYS A 174 0.63 -32.73 7.06
C CYS A 174 2.00 -33.28 7.44
N ALA A 175 2.08 -34.54 7.89
CA ALA A 175 3.35 -35.13 8.32
C ALA A 175 4.33 -35.25 7.16
N GLY A 176 3.87 -35.73 6.00
CA GLY A 176 4.68 -35.87 4.80
C GLY A 176 5.08 -34.51 4.24
N ASP A 177 4.13 -33.58 4.17
CA ASP A 177 4.35 -32.24 3.62
C ASP A 177 5.28 -31.40 4.52
N CYS A 178 5.14 -31.48 5.84
CA CYS A 178 6.05 -30.86 6.79
C CYS A 178 7.46 -31.45 6.69
N THR A 179 7.57 -32.78 6.58
CA THR A 179 8.87 -33.46 6.39
C THR A 179 9.55 -32.98 5.12
N SER A 180 8.85 -32.99 3.99
CA SER A 180 9.39 -32.54 2.70
C SER A 180 9.86 -31.08 2.75
N LYS A 181 9.07 -30.19 3.38
CA LYS A 181 9.41 -28.78 3.52
C LYS A 181 10.61 -28.54 4.43
N CYS A 182 10.69 -29.24 5.57
CA CYS A 182 11.84 -29.11 6.45
C CYS A 182 13.12 -29.61 5.78
N SER A 183 13.07 -30.74 5.06
CA SER A 183 14.22 -31.22 4.29
C SER A 183 14.64 -30.25 3.18
N GLY A 184 13.69 -29.58 2.52
CA GLY A 184 13.99 -28.53 1.54
C GLY A 184 14.68 -27.29 2.13
N LEU A 185 14.60 -27.09 3.45
CA LEU A 185 15.29 -26.05 4.19
C LEU A 185 16.64 -26.53 4.78
N GLY A 186 17.05 -27.77 4.49
CA GLY A 186 18.25 -28.39 5.05
C GLY A 186 18.09 -28.87 6.51
N GLY A 187 16.87 -28.88 7.03
CA GLY A 187 16.55 -29.28 8.40
C GLY A 187 15.73 -30.58 8.48
N SER A 188 15.46 -31.03 9.70
CA SER A 188 14.55 -32.14 9.98
C SER A 188 13.26 -31.63 10.64
N MET A 189 12.13 -32.29 10.42
CA MET A 189 10.87 -31.92 11.11
C MET A 189 10.94 -32.34 12.59
N LYS A 190 10.81 -31.39 13.52
CA LYS A 190 10.77 -31.62 14.98
C LYS A 190 9.36 -31.86 15.49
N SER A 191 8.41 -31.04 15.05
CA SER A 191 7.02 -31.15 15.46
C SER A 191 6.10 -30.62 14.37
N GLN A 192 4.83 -31.00 14.47
CA GLN A 192 3.78 -30.47 13.62
C GLN A 192 2.48 -30.30 14.43
N GLU A 193 1.64 -29.40 13.96
CA GLU A 193 0.26 -29.24 14.41
C GLU A 193 -0.62 -29.09 13.17
N CYS A 194 -1.81 -29.68 13.20
CA CYS A 194 -2.80 -29.44 12.17
C CYS A 194 -4.12 -28.96 12.76
N THR A 195 -4.64 -27.88 12.20
CA THR A 195 -5.95 -27.32 12.59
C THR A 195 -6.89 -27.38 11.40
N THR A 196 -8.07 -27.98 11.58
CA THR A 196 -9.13 -28.01 10.58
C THR A 196 -10.17 -26.93 10.90
N LYS A 197 -10.46 -26.04 9.95
CA LYS A 197 -11.54 -25.06 10.06
C LYS A 197 -12.45 -25.13 8.84
N SER A 198 -13.70 -25.51 9.07
CA SER A 198 -14.88 -25.41 8.17
C SER A 198 -14.82 -26.13 6.81
N SER A 199 -13.66 -26.23 6.17
CA SER A 199 -13.39 -26.97 4.93
C SER A 199 -11.91 -26.94 4.53
N SER A 200 -11.05 -26.22 5.25
CA SER A 200 -9.61 -26.19 5.02
C SER A 200 -8.86 -26.73 6.24
N SER A 201 -7.77 -27.44 5.97
CA SER A 201 -6.81 -27.84 6.99
C SER A 201 -5.56 -27.00 6.87
N ARG A 202 -4.99 -26.61 8.00
CA ARG A 202 -3.76 -25.83 8.06
C ARG A 202 -2.73 -26.62 8.85
N CYS A 203 -1.61 -26.93 8.20
CA CYS A 203 -0.46 -27.53 8.84
C CYS A 203 0.46 -26.43 9.33
N LYS A 204 1.01 -26.62 10.52
CA LYS A 204 2.13 -25.87 11.10
C LYS A 204 3.24 -26.88 11.38
N CYS A 205 4.47 -26.54 11.04
CA CYS A 205 5.64 -27.40 11.17
C CYS A 205 6.76 -26.63 11.85
N CYS A 206 7.52 -27.32 12.69
CA CYS A 206 8.75 -26.83 13.28
C CYS A 206 9.91 -27.61 12.71
N CYS A 207 10.78 -26.92 11.98
CA CYS A 207 11.96 -27.49 11.37
C CYS A 207 13.18 -27.17 12.23
N GLU A 208 14.09 -28.14 12.34
CA GLU A 208 15.42 -27.90 12.89
C GLU A 208 16.17 -26.90 12.02
N THR A 209 16.82 -25.93 12.64
CA THR A 209 17.74 -25.06 11.91
C THR A 209 18.94 -25.92 11.46
N PRO A 210 19.32 -25.90 10.17
CA PRO A 210 20.51 -26.62 9.72
C PRO A 210 21.72 -26.19 10.55
N SER A 211 22.31 -27.12 11.31
CA SER A 211 23.52 -26.84 12.07
C SER A 211 24.67 -26.56 11.09
N PRO A 212 25.48 -25.51 11.27
CA PRO A 212 26.62 -25.20 10.41
C PRO A 212 27.81 -26.17 10.53
N SER A 213 27.58 -27.43 10.91
CA SER A 213 28.64 -28.41 11.18
C SER A 213 28.64 -29.58 10.18
N LEU A 214 29.68 -29.58 9.34
CA LEU A 214 30.39 -30.75 8.77
C LEU A 214 29.89 -31.45 7.48
N GLU A 215 29.43 -30.72 6.45
CA GLU A 215 29.37 -31.25 5.06
C GLU A 215 30.30 -30.51 4.07
N ALA A 216 31.54 -30.23 4.49
CA ALA A 216 32.58 -29.68 3.60
C ALA A 216 33.96 -30.36 3.75
N ILE A 217 34.04 -31.58 4.29
CA ILE A 217 35.33 -32.27 4.45
C ILE A 217 35.28 -33.77 4.15
N THR A 218 34.69 -34.20 3.04
CA THR A 218 35.00 -35.52 2.47
C THR A 218 34.67 -35.55 0.99
N SER A 219 35.57 -35.06 0.15
CA SER A 219 35.71 -35.47 -1.25
C SER A 219 37.06 -35.00 -1.76
N ASP A 220 38.13 -35.72 -1.40
CA ASP A 220 39.34 -35.87 -2.23
C ASP A 220 40.30 -36.83 -1.52
N SER A 221 40.01 -38.13 -1.58
CA SER A 221 40.96 -39.18 -1.21
C SER A 221 40.59 -40.49 -1.91
N TYR A 222 41.18 -40.69 -3.10
CA TYR A 222 41.49 -41.92 -3.85
C TYR A 222 41.29 -41.61 -5.35
N SER A 223 42.12 -41.98 -6.32
CA SER A 223 43.42 -42.66 -6.41
C SER A 223 43.62 -42.88 -7.92
N SER A 224 44.80 -42.60 -8.48
CA SER A 224 45.35 -43.39 -9.60
C SER A 224 46.80 -42.97 -9.88
N THR A 225 47.76 -43.75 -9.38
CA THR A 225 48.53 -44.79 -10.10
C THR A 225 49.68 -44.25 -10.94
N SER A 226 50.87 -44.48 -10.39
CA SER A 226 52.16 -44.71 -11.03
C SER A 226 52.10 -45.57 -12.29
N GLU A 227 52.90 -45.23 -13.31
CA GLU A 227 53.72 -46.07 -14.22
C GLU A 227 54.33 -45.12 -15.29
N VAL A 228 55.48 -45.27 -15.93
CA VAL A 228 56.71 -46.07 -15.82
C VAL A 228 57.75 -45.31 -16.67
N ARG A 229 59.01 -45.54 -16.32
CA ARG A 229 60.29 -45.18 -16.96
C ARG A 229 60.32 -45.08 -18.48
#